data_AF-A0A439D249-F1
#
_entry.id   AF-A0A439D249-F1
#
_cell.length_a   1.000
_cell.length_b   1.000
_cell.length_c   1.000
_cell.angle_alpha   90.00
_cell.angle_beta   90.00
_cell.angle_gamma   90.00
#
_symmetry.space_group_name_H-M   'P 1'
#
loop_
_entity.id
_entity.type
_entity.pdbx_description
1 polymer ?
#
loop_
_entity_poly.entity_id
_entity_poly.type
_entity_poly.pdbx_seq_one_letter_code
_entity_poly.pdbx_strand_id
1 'polypeptide(L)'
;MAPVTYKLPPLPYSYDALEPSISKQIMELHHDKHHQTYITNLNKALEVSAAATASGDLHHAAAQISAIRFNGGGHINHSLFWEGLSPASSP
;
A
#
# COMPACT_ATOMS: atom_id res chain seq x y z
N MET A 1 15.60 0.65 15.96
CA MET A 1 15.78 1.16 14.58
C MET A 1 14.55 1.97 14.23
N ALA A 2 14.68 3.08 13.49
CA ALA A 2 13.52 3.83 13.01
C ALA A 2 12.71 2.96 12.02
N PRO A 3 11.37 2.99 12.06
CA PRO A 3 10.54 2.21 11.15
C PRO A 3 10.72 2.69 9.71
N VAL A 4 10.69 1.74 8.77
CA VAL A 4 10.69 2.04 7.33
C VAL A 4 9.43 2.83 6.99
N THR A 5 9.58 3.89 6.19
CA THR A 5 8.45 4.66 5.65
C THR A 5 8.20 4.24 4.20
N TYR A 6 7.04 3.65 3.94
CA TYR A 6 6.60 3.24 2.61
C TYR A 6 6.04 4.41 1.81
N LYS A 7 6.14 4.32 0.49
CA LYS A 7 5.62 5.31 -0.47
C LYS A 7 4.81 4.62 -1.55
N LEU A 8 3.86 5.35 -2.13
CA LEU A 8 3.09 4.86 -3.26
C LEU A 8 4.02 4.65 -4.46
N PRO A 9 4.16 3.42 -4.99
CA PRO A 9 4.96 3.19 -6.19
C PRO A 9 4.33 3.92 -7.37
N PRO A 10 5.10 4.48 -8.30
CA PRO A 10 4.53 4.97 -9.55
C PRO A 10 3.99 3.80 -10.36
N LEU A 11 2.91 4.02 -11.13
CA LEU A 11 2.46 3.02 -12.11
C LEU A 11 3.48 2.90 -13.26
N PRO A 12 3.70 1.69 -13.80
CA PRO A 12 4.60 1.49 -14.94
C PRO A 12 3.98 1.93 -16.29
N TYR A 13 2.72 2.38 -16.29
CA TYR A 13 1.96 2.84 -17.44
C TYR A 13 0.99 3.97 -17.04
N SER A 14 0.41 4.68 -18.02
CA SER A 14 -0.59 5.71 -17.77
C SER A 14 -1.91 5.13 -17.25
N TYR A 15 -2.72 5.93 -16.55
CA TYR A 15 -3.98 5.46 -15.96
C TYR A 15 -5.00 4.91 -16.98
N ASP A 16 -4.93 5.34 -18.25
CA ASP A 16 -5.79 4.88 -19.34
C ASP A 16 -5.22 3.68 -20.13
N ALA A 17 -4.00 3.23 -19.80
CA ALA A 17 -3.31 2.21 -20.61
C ALA A 17 -3.96 0.81 -20.58
N LEU A 18 -4.88 0.58 -19.64
CA LEU A 18 -5.60 -0.70 -19.49
C LEU A 18 -7.03 -0.66 -20.05
N GLU A 19 -7.44 0.45 -20.67
CA GLU A 19 -8.72 0.50 -21.37
C GLU A 19 -8.74 -0.44 -22.59
N PRO A 20 -9.91 -1.05 -22.91
CA PRO A 20 -11.20 -0.88 -22.26
C PRO A 20 -11.44 -1.82 -21.07
N SER A 21 -10.48 -2.69 -20.73
CA SER A 21 -10.66 -3.71 -19.69
C SER A 21 -10.76 -3.13 -18.29
N ILE A 22 -9.98 -2.08 -17.99
CA ILE A 22 -10.06 -1.32 -16.74
C ILE A 22 -10.09 0.17 -17.10
N SER A 23 -11.12 0.88 -16.63
CA SER A 23 -11.27 2.29 -16.95
C SER A 23 -10.24 3.17 -16.25
N LYS A 24 -9.89 4.29 -16.90
CA LYS A 24 -8.99 5.31 -16.32
C LYS A 24 -9.45 5.76 -14.93
N GLN A 25 -10.75 6.00 -14.75
CA GLN A 25 -11.32 6.45 -13.49
C GLN A 25 -11.08 5.44 -12.35
N ILE A 26 -11.23 4.13 -12.64
CA ILE A 26 -10.93 3.09 -11.65
C ILE A 26 -9.44 3.12 -11.33
N MET A 27 -8.56 3.23 -12.32
CA MET A 27 -7.11 3.25 -12.09
C MET A 27 -6.68 4.43 -11.21
N GLU A 28 -7.19 5.65 -11.47
CA GLU A 28 -6.90 6.83 -10.65
C GLU A 28 -7.38 6.66 -9.20
N LEU A 29 -8.62 6.20 -8.99
CA LEU A 29 -9.16 5.99 -7.65
C LEU A 29 -8.45 4.85 -6.90
N HIS A 30 -8.21 3.74 -7.58
CA HIS A 30 -7.63 2.54 -6.99
C HIS A 30 -6.18 2.75 -6.59
N HIS A 31 -5.41 3.48 -7.41
CA HIS A 31 -4.03 3.83 -7.11
C HIS A 31 -3.92 4.99 -6.09
N ASP A 32 -4.48 6.16 -6.41
CA ASP A 32 -4.19 7.39 -5.66
C ASP A 32 -4.99 7.51 -4.36
N LYS A 33 -6.09 6.75 -4.23
CA LYS A 33 -6.92 6.75 -3.02
C LYS A 33 -6.77 5.44 -2.27
N HIS A 34 -7.12 4.31 -2.87
CA HIS A 34 -7.16 3.03 -2.15
C HIS A 34 -5.75 2.54 -1.77
N HIS A 35 -4.82 2.44 -2.73
CA HIS A 35 -3.45 2.03 -2.43
C HIS A 35 -2.74 3.03 -1.49
N GLN A 36 -2.90 4.33 -1.74
CA GLN A 36 -2.38 5.38 -0.85
C GLN A 36 -2.91 5.27 0.59
N THR A 37 -4.17 4.87 0.78
CA THR A 37 -4.76 4.69 2.11
C THR A 37 -4.08 3.56 2.87
N TYR A 38 -3.83 2.41 2.22
CA TYR A 38 -3.07 1.32 2.84
C TYR A 38 -1.68 1.79 3.28
N ILE A 39 -0.96 2.52 2.42
CA ILE A 39 0.39 3.01 2.75
C ILE A 39 0.37 3.99 3.92
N THR A 40 -0.57 4.93 3.91
CA THR A 40 -0.73 5.93 4.98
C THR A 40 -0.97 5.25 6.33
N ASN A 41 -1.89 4.28 6.37
CA ASN A 41 -2.23 3.56 7.59
C ASN A 41 -1.14 2.58 8.02
N LEU A 42 -0.43 1.95 7.08
CA LEU A 42 0.71 1.09 7.36
C LEU A 42 1.83 1.88 8.07
N ASN A 43 2.21 3.02 7.51
CA ASN A 43 3.25 3.88 8.08
C ASN A 43 2.89 4.31 9.50
N LYS A 44 1.64 4.72 9.72
CA LYS A 44 1.14 5.09 11.06
C LYS A 44 1.22 3.90 12.04
N ALA A 45 0.78 2.72 11.63
CA ALA A 45 0.79 1.54 12.50
C ALA A 45 2.22 1.10 12.87
N LEU A 46 3.16 1.19 11.92
CA LEU A 46 4.58 0.90 12.16
C LEU A 46 5.24 1.91 13.10
N GLU A 47 4.92 3.20 12.96
CA GLU A 47 5.39 4.25 13.87
C GLU A 47 4.92 3.98 15.31
N VAL A 48 3.62 3.74 15.49
CA VAL A 48 3.05 3.41 16.81
C VAL A 48 3.65 2.13 17.39
N SER A 49 3.79 1.08 16.57
CA SER A 49 4.37 -0.19 17.01
C SER A 49 5.84 -0.05 17.41
N ALA A 50 6.62 0.73 16.67
CA ALA A 50 8.02 0.99 16.98
C ALA A 50 8.19 1.79 18.28
N ALA A 51 7.37 2.83 18.48
CA ALA A 51 7.37 3.62 19.71
C ALA A 51 7.01 2.78 20.93
N ALA A 52 5.94 1.96 20.84
CA ALA A 52 5.50 1.08 21.92
C ALA A 52 6.53 0.00 22.26
N THR A 53 7.17 -0.58 21.24
CA THR A 53 8.26 -1.56 21.43
C THR A 53 9.45 -0.90 22.14
N ALA A 54 9.82 0.32 21.75
CA ALA A 54 10.94 1.05 22.35
C ALA A 54 10.68 1.44 23.82
N SER A 55 9.42 1.67 24.20
CA SER A 55 9.03 1.96 25.59
C SER A 55 8.75 0.70 26.44
N GLY A 56 8.84 -0.50 25.85
CA GLY A 56 8.52 -1.76 26.53
C GLY A 56 7.01 -2.04 26.67
N ASP A 57 6.13 -1.26 26.03
CA ASP A 57 4.69 -1.51 26.02
C ASP A 57 4.33 -2.54 24.92
N LEU A 58 4.59 -3.80 25.24
CA LEU A 58 4.36 -4.91 24.31
C LEU A 58 2.86 -5.14 24.03
N HIS A 59 1.97 -4.75 24.94
CA HIS A 59 0.53 -4.85 24.71
C HIS A 59 0.08 -3.87 23.62
N HIS A 60 0.53 -2.61 23.69
CA HIS A 60 0.22 -1.62 22.66
C HIS A 60 0.89 -1.95 21.33
N ALA A 61 2.11 -2.48 21.35
CA ALA A 61 2.77 -2.98 20.15
C ALA A 61 1.98 -4.13 19.50
N ALA A 62 1.48 -5.09 20.29
CA ALA A 62 0.67 -6.21 19.81
C ALA A 62 -0.67 -5.76 19.21
N ALA A 63 -1.29 -4.72 19.77
CA ALA A 63 -2.52 -4.15 19.25
C ALA A 63 -2.39 -3.61 17.81
N GLN A 64 -1.17 -3.24 17.37
CA GLN A 64 -0.92 -2.78 16.00
C GLN A 64 -0.80 -3.91 14.97
N ILE A 65 -0.67 -5.17 15.38
CA ILE A 65 -0.41 -6.30 14.47
C ILE A 65 -1.51 -6.43 13.40
N SER A 66 -2.78 -6.25 13.78
CA SER A 66 -3.90 -6.34 12.83
C SER A 66 -3.83 -5.23 11.77
N ALA A 67 -3.56 -3.99 12.20
CA ALA A 67 -3.42 -2.85 11.30
C ALA A 67 -2.21 -3.00 10.36
N ILE A 68 -1.07 -3.48 10.88
CA ILE A 68 0.13 -3.76 10.07
C ILE A 68 -0.18 -4.85 9.04
N ARG A 69 -0.85 -5.94 9.44
CA ARG A 69 -1.20 -7.03 8.51
C ARG A 69 -2.16 -6.58 7.43
N PHE A 70 -3.23 -5.87 7.79
CA PHE A 70 -4.24 -5.44 6.83
C PHE A 70 -3.68 -4.43 5.83
N ASN A 71 -3.01 -3.39 6.33
CA ASN A 71 -2.49 -2.33 5.46
C ASN A 71 -1.21 -2.74 4.74
N GLY A 72 -0.35 -3.54 5.39
CA GLY A 72 0.83 -4.14 4.77
C GLY A 72 0.46 -5.12 3.68
N GLY A 73 -0.50 -6.00 3.93
CA GLY A 73 -1.07 -6.89 2.91
C GLY A 73 -1.71 -6.10 1.76
N GLY A 74 -2.45 -5.04 2.07
CA GLY A 74 -3.00 -4.11 1.08
C GLY A 74 -1.92 -3.53 0.17
N HIS A 75 -0.86 -2.95 0.75
CA HIS A 75 0.27 -2.40 0.00
C HIS A 75 0.99 -3.44 -0.87
N ILE A 76 1.31 -4.61 -0.31
CA ILE A 76 1.98 -5.69 -1.05
C ILE A 76 1.12 -6.16 -2.22
N ASN A 77 -0.15 -6.47 -1.96
CA ASN A 77 -1.05 -6.99 -2.99
C ASN A 77 -1.26 -6.00 -4.12
N HIS A 78 -1.41 -4.69 -3.82
CA HIS A 78 -1.59 -3.68 -4.86
C HIS A 78 -0.30 -3.43 -5.63
N SER A 79 0.85 -3.42 -4.96
CA SER A 79 2.15 -3.30 -5.65
C SER A 79 2.35 -4.45 -6.65
N LEU A 80 2.02 -5.68 -6.25
CA LEU A 80 2.04 -6.85 -7.15
C LEU A 80 0.98 -6.74 -8.27
N PHE A 81 -0.21 -6.22 -7.95
CA PHE A 81 -1.28 -6.03 -8.93
C PHE A 81 -0.86 -5.09 -10.07
N TRP A 82 -0.22 -3.95 -9.76
CA TRP A 82 0.22 -2.99 -10.79
C TRP A 82 1.29 -3.57 -11.71
N GLU A 83 2.28 -4.26 -11.14
CA GLU A 83 3.35 -4.93 -11.90
C GLU A 83 2.85 -6.15 -12.68
N GLY A 84 1.79 -6.80 -12.20
CA GLY A 84 1.18 -7.98 -12.83
C GLY A 84 0.20 -7.65 -13.96
N LEU A 85 -0.10 -6.38 -14.19
CA LEU A 85 -0.96 -5.90 -15.27
C LEU A 85 -0.11 -5.32 -16.40
N SER A 86 -0.63 -5.39 -17.62
CA SER A 86 0.02 -4.85 -18.80
C SER A 86 -1.03 -4.36 -19.80
N PRO A 87 -0.77 -3.26 -20.53
CA PRO A 87 -1.60 -2.84 -21.65
C PRO A 87 -1.84 -3.99 -22.64
N ALA A 88 -3.04 -4.08 -23.20
CA ALA A 88 -3.39 -5.13 -24.17
C ALA A 88 -2.54 -5.06 -25.45
N SER A 89 -1.95 -3.90 -25.74
CA SER A 89 -1.04 -3.66 -26.88
C SER A 89 0.43 -3.90 -26.54
N SER A 90 0.76 -4.33 -25.32
CA SER A 90 2.14 -4.66 -24.96
C SER A 90 2.65 -5.84 -25.80
N PRO A 91 3.94 -5.82 -26.19
CA PRO A 91 4.54 -6.86 -27.02
C PRO A 91 4.62 -8.23 -26.34
#